data_AF-A0A2N7WM10-F1
#
_entry.id   AF-A0A2N7WM10-F1
#
_cell.length_a   1.000
_cell.length_b   1.000
_cell.length_c   1.000
_cell.angle_alpha   90.00
_cell.angle_beta   90.00
_cell.angle_gamma   90.00
#
_symmetry.space_group_name_H-M   'P 1'
#
loop_
_entity.id
_entity.type
_entity.pdbx_description
1 polymer ?
#
loop_
_entity_poly.entity_id
_entity_poly.type
_entity_poly.pdbx_seq_one_letter_code
_entity_poly.pdbx_strand_id
1 'polypeptide(L)'
;MDPARREEFLSALNDMFAFAEPWYEEHAHFAFHGWARDPNTWVVIAAWKSEEILERLRKEPEFQKHSVRMLECCTGPMIIEQFSGMKVDRSVFDLYPAGKSQVHLPTQSLGVEFV
;
A
#
# COMPACT_ATOMS: atom_id res chain seq x y z
N MET A 1 -8.70 -14.76 8.38
CA MET A 1 -8.72 -14.71 9.85
C MET A 1 -9.69 -15.76 10.37
N ASP A 2 -9.41 -16.37 11.52
CA ASP A 2 -10.36 -17.23 12.24
C ASP A 2 -11.52 -16.39 12.82
N PRO A 3 -12.79 -16.63 12.42
CA PRO A 3 -13.94 -15.90 12.95
C PRO A 3 -14.04 -15.94 14.47
N ALA A 4 -13.62 -17.03 15.12
CA ALA A 4 -13.67 -17.19 16.57
C ALA A 4 -12.66 -16.30 17.30
N ARG A 5 -11.61 -15.83 16.60
CA ARG A 5 -10.55 -14.97 17.15
C ARG A 5 -10.59 -13.55 16.56
N ARG A 6 -11.74 -13.15 16.01
CA ARG A 6 -11.91 -11.83 15.37
C ARG A 6 -11.60 -10.67 16.31
N GLU A 7 -12.10 -10.71 17.54
CA GLU A 7 -11.90 -9.63 18.51
C GLU A 7 -10.43 -9.48 18.89
N GLU A 8 -9.72 -10.60 19.03
CA GLU A 8 -8.28 -10.63 19.31
C GLU A 8 -7.48 -10.02 18.15
N PHE A 9 -7.82 -10.38 16.90
CA PHE A 9 -7.23 -9.78 15.72
C PHE A 9 -7.50 -8.28 15.64
N LEU A 10 -8.72 -7.83 15.91
CA LEU A 10 -9.09 -6.41 15.90
C LEU A 10 -8.32 -5.62 16.95
N SER A 11 -8.13 -6.18 18.14
CA SER A 11 -7.27 -5.56 19.17
C SER A 11 -5.83 -5.43 18.69
N ALA A 12 -5.23 -6.50 18.15
CA ALA A 12 -3.88 -6.46 17.63
C ALA A 12 -3.72 -5.49 16.45
N LEU A 13 -4.73 -5.41 15.58
CA LEU A 13 -4.79 -4.48 14.45
C LEU A 13 -4.86 -3.02 14.92
N ASN A 14 -5.67 -2.70 15.93
CA ASN A 14 -5.76 -1.35 16.47
C ASN A 14 -4.44 -0.91 17.09
N ASP A 15 -3.77 -1.80 17.83
CA ASP A 15 -2.44 -1.51 18.38
C ASP A 15 -1.41 -1.29 17.25
N MET A 16 -1.45 -2.11 16.20
CA MET A 16 -0.61 -1.94 15.01
C MET A 16 -0.83 -0.58 14.36
N PHE A 17 -2.07 -0.13 14.21
CA PHE A 17 -2.38 1.17 13.62
C PHE A 17 -1.87 2.32 14.47
N ALA A 18 -2.11 2.30 15.78
CA ALA A 18 -1.61 3.34 16.67
C ALA A 18 -0.07 3.45 16.63
N PHE A 19 0.63 2.33 16.50
CA PHE A 19 2.08 2.31 16.33
C PHE A 19 2.53 2.78 14.94
N ALA A 20 1.88 2.30 13.87
CA ALA A 20 2.33 2.49 12.50
C ALA A 20 1.84 3.80 11.86
N GLU A 21 0.89 4.51 12.46
CA GLU A 21 0.33 5.78 11.95
C GLU A 21 1.43 6.79 11.54
N PRO A 22 2.44 7.11 12.37
CA PRO A 22 3.50 8.04 11.98
C PRO A 22 4.29 7.57 10.76
N TRP A 23 4.50 6.26 10.60
CA TRP A 23 5.21 5.69 9.45
C TRP A 23 4.41 5.87 8.17
N TYR A 24 3.09 5.66 8.21
CA TYR A 24 2.23 5.86 7.05
C TYR A 24 2.16 7.33 6.65
N GLU A 25 1.95 8.23 7.61
CA GLU A 25 1.86 9.68 7.35
C GLU A 25 3.16 10.24 6.75
N GLU A 26 4.31 9.86 7.31
CA GLU A 26 5.58 10.42 6.87
C GLU A 26 6.11 9.74 5.60
N HIS A 27 5.87 8.44 5.43
CA HIS A 27 6.64 7.63 4.48
C HIS A 27 5.83 6.90 3.41
N ALA A 28 4.50 6.87 3.49
CA ALA A 28 3.68 6.34 2.42
C ALA A 28 3.32 7.44 1.40
N HIS A 29 3.28 7.09 0.12
CA HIS A 29 2.53 7.85 -0.88
C HIS A 29 1.02 7.62 -0.73
N PHE A 30 0.67 6.40 -0.32
CA PHE A 30 -0.70 5.95 -0.17
C PHE A 30 -0.72 4.72 0.74
N ALA A 31 -1.73 4.65 1.60
CA ALA A 31 -2.07 3.45 2.35
C ALA A 31 -3.58 3.28 2.40
N PHE A 32 -4.03 2.06 2.14
CA PHE A 32 -5.41 1.64 2.28
C PHE A 32 -5.46 0.41 3.18
N HIS A 33 -6.41 0.45 4.11
CA HIS A 33 -6.75 -0.67 4.97
C HIS A 33 -8.25 -0.89 4.90
N GLY A 34 -8.67 -2.13 4.71
CA GLY A 34 -10.09 -2.43 4.62
C GLY A 34 -10.41 -3.91 4.69
N TRP A 35 -11.69 -4.18 4.85
CA TRP A 35 -12.24 -5.53 4.76
C TRP A 35 -12.61 -5.84 3.31
N ALA A 36 -12.32 -7.06 2.88
CA ALA A 36 -12.79 -7.56 1.60
C ALA A 36 -14.31 -7.86 1.67
N ARG A 37 -14.85 -8.45 0.60
CA ARG A 37 -16.24 -8.93 0.59
C ARG A 37 -16.49 -10.03 1.63
N ASP A 38 -15.49 -10.88 1.88
CA ASP A 38 -15.49 -11.75 3.04
C ASP A 38 -15.13 -10.91 4.28
N PRO A 39 -16.00 -10.83 5.29
CA PRO A 39 -15.75 -10.03 6.48
C PRO A 39 -14.53 -10.51 7.28
N ASN A 40 -14.03 -11.74 7.06
CA ASN A 40 -12.87 -12.30 7.75
C ASN A 40 -11.56 -12.19 6.95
N THR A 41 -11.59 -11.45 5.85
CA THR A 41 -10.41 -11.10 5.04
C THR A 41 -10.14 -9.62 5.18
N TRP A 42 -9.02 -9.28 5.80
CA TRP A 42 -8.50 -7.92 5.88
C TRP A 42 -7.39 -7.73 4.86
N VAL A 43 -7.35 -6.56 4.22
CA VAL A 43 -6.45 -6.24 3.13
C VAL A 43 -5.74 -4.92 3.42
N VAL A 44 -4.45 -4.88 3.08
CA VAL A 44 -3.63 -3.66 3.04
C VAL A 44 -3.10 -3.45 1.64
N ILE A 45 -3.17 -2.22 1.16
CA ILE A 45 -2.48 -1.78 -0.05
C ILE A 45 -1.69 -0.54 0.34
N ALA A 46 -0.36 -0.62 0.28
CA ALA A 46 0.51 0.49 0.66
C ALA A 46 1.57 0.73 -0.41
N ALA A 47 1.70 1.98 -0.84
CA ALA A 47 2.77 2.47 -1.70
C ALA A 47 3.74 3.29 -0.83
N TRP A 48 4.93 2.75 -0.60
CA TRP A 48 5.96 3.38 0.22
C TRP A 48 6.88 4.25 -0.62
N LYS A 49 7.36 5.37 -0.05
CA LYS A 49 8.34 6.26 -0.71
C LYS A 49 9.69 5.58 -0.97
N SER A 50 10.05 4.61 -0.14
CA SER A 50 11.29 3.85 -0.24
C SER A 50 11.15 2.46 0.37
N GLU A 51 11.81 1.48 -0.24
CA GLU A 51 11.93 0.12 0.29
C GLU A 51 12.75 0.08 1.59
N GLU A 52 13.76 0.93 1.72
CA GLU A 52 14.59 1.06 2.93
C GLU A 52 13.74 1.39 4.16
N ILE A 53 12.73 2.24 3.99
CA ILE A 53 11.84 2.64 5.10
C ILE A 53 10.98 1.45 5.53
N LEU A 54 10.46 0.68 4.57
CA LEU A 54 9.69 -0.52 4.86
C LEU A 54 10.54 -1.58 5.57
N GLU A 55 11.80 -1.73 5.19
CA GLU A 55 12.75 -2.60 5.90
C GLU A 55 13.01 -2.14 7.34
N ARG A 56 13.11 -0.82 7.58
CA ARG A 56 13.25 -0.27 8.93
C ARG A 56 12.02 -0.54 9.78
N LEU A 57 10.82 -0.23 9.27
CA LEU A 57 9.55 -0.52 9.95
C LEU A 57 9.45 -2.00 10.34
N ARG A 58 9.78 -2.92 9.43
CA ARG A 58 9.71 -4.37 9.66
C ARG A 58 10.69 -4.88 10.73
N LYS A 59 11.74 -4.11 11.04
CA LYS A 59 12.71 -4.42 12.10
C LYS A 59 12.28 -3.89 13.47
N GLU A 60 11.27 -3.02 13.53
CA GLU A 60 10.79 -2.47 14.80
C GLU A 60 10.14 -3.55 15.67
N PRO A 61 10.50 -3.64 16.97
CA PRO A 61 9.94 -4.66 17.85
C PRO A 61 8.42 -4.63 17.97
N GLU A 62 7.82 -3.44 18.03
CA GLU A 62 6.36 -3.30 18.10
C GLU A 62 5.69 -3.77 16.80
N PHE A 63 6.28 -3.48 15.63
CA PHE A 63 5.79 -4.02 14.36
C PHE A 63 5.78 -5.56 14.36
N GLN A 64 6.88 -6.18 14.79
CA GLN A 64 6.98 -7.64 14.82
C GLN A 64 5.99 -8.26 15.82
N LYS A 65 5.90 -7.69 17.02
CA LYS A 65 4.97 -8.11 18.08
C LYS A 65 3.52 -8.08 17.63
N HIS A 66 3.06 -6.97 17.06
CA HIS A 66 1.68 -6.84 16.59
C HIS A 66 1.40 -7.71 15.36
N SER A 67 2.36 -7.80 14.43
CA SER A 67 2.25 -8.68 13.27
C SER A 67 2.10 -10.15 13.67
N VAL A 68 2.89 -10.62 14.65
CA VAL A 68 2.77 -11.99 15.17
C VAL A 68 1.39 -12.24 15.78
N ARG A 69 0.91 -11.34 16.65
CA ARG A 69 -0.45 -11.46 17.24
C ARG A 69 -1.55 -11.54 16.17
N MET A 70 -1.44 -10.74 15.11
CA MET A 70 -2.39 -10.79 13.99
C MET A 70 -2.29 -12.11 13.21
N LEU A 71 -1.07 -12.59 12.94
CA LEU A 71 -0.84 -13.83 12.20
C LEU A 71 -1.32 -15.07 12.96
N GLU A 72 -1.16 -15.09 14.29
CA GLU A 72 -1.66 -16.18 15.13
C GLU A 72 -3.19 -16.33 15.05
N CYS A 73 -3.93 -15.25 14.77
CA CYS A 73 -5.38 -15.26 14.58
C CYS A 73 -5.81 -15.71 13.18
N CYS A 74 -4.88 -16.04 12.28
CA CYS A 74 -5.19 -16.45 10.91
C CYS A 74 -5.30 -17.97 10.76
N THR A 75 -6.23 -18.41 9.91
CA THR A 75 -6.43 -19.82 9.53
C THR A 75 -5.46 -20.31 8.45
N GLY A 76 -4.61 -19.41 7.93
CA GLY A 76 -3.66 -19.68 6.86
C GLY A 76 -2.62 -18.56 6.76
N PRO A 77 -1.62 -18.70 5.88
CA PRO A 77 -0.56 -17.72 5.73
C PRO A 77 -1.11 -16.38 5.22
N MET A 78 -0.48 -15.28 5.67
CA MET A 78 -0.67 -13.98 5.04
C MET A 78 -0.03 -14.00 3.63
N ILE A 79 -0.75 -13.45 2.66
CA ILE A 79 -0.28 -13.31 1.28
C ILE A 79 0.23 -11.89 1.07
N ILE A 80 1.43 -11.75 0.53
CA ILE A 80 2.04 -10.45 0.17
C ILE A 80 2.30 -10.43 -1.32
N GLU A 81 1.79 -9.41 -2.00
CA GLU A 81 2.06 -9.14 -3.41
C GLU A 81 2.78 -7.79 -3.53
N GLN A 82 3.89 -7.76 -4.27
CA GLN A 82 4.66 -6.54 -4.52
C GLN A 82 4.42 -6.06 -5.95
N PHE A 83 3.89 -4.85 -6.09
CA PHE A 83 3.68 -4.19 -7.37
C PHE A 83 4.77 -3.13 -7.59
N SER A 84 5.44 -3.17 -8.74
CA SER A 84 6.31 -2.10 -9.19
C SER A 84 5.54 -1.22 -10.17
N GLY A 85 5.52 0.09 -9.92
CA GLY A 85 4.68 1.06 -10.65
C GLY A 85 4.98 1.24 -12.13
N MET A 86 6.04 0.64 -12.70
CA MET A 86 6.24 0.53 -14.15
C MET A 86 7.10 -0.70 -14.48
N LYS A 87 6.58 -1.62 -15.30
CA LYS A 87 7.22 -2.91 -15.58
C LYS A 87 7.71 -3.10 -17.04
N VAL A 88 8.07 -2.02 -17.77
CA VAL A 88 8.74 -2.06 -19.09
C VAL A 88 9.56 -0.77 -19.36
N ASP A 89 10.32 -0.78 -20.47
CA ASP A 89 11.07 0.34 -21.07
C ASP A 89 10.26 1.66 -21.06
N ARG A 90 10.92 2.74 -20.63
CA ARG A 90 10.35 4.08 -20.44
C ARG A 90 10.58 5.02 -21.63
N SER A 91 11.15 4.54 -22.74
CA SER A 91 11.42 5.32 -23.96
C SER A 91 10.19 6.00 -24.57
N VAL A 92 8.98 5.55 -24.24
CA VAL A 92 7.73 6.22 -24.64
C VAL A 92 7.61 7.64 -24.05
N PHE A 93 8.17 7.90 -22.87
CA PHE A 93 8.23 9.25 -22.29
C PHE A 93 9.32 10.12 -22.93
N ASP A 94 10.28 9.52 -23.63
CA ASP A 94 11.24 10.28 -24.45
C ASP A 94 10.56 10.75 -25.76
N LEU A 95 9.60 9.98 -26.27
CA LEU A 95 8.78 10.35 -27.42
C LEU A 95 7.65 11.33 -27.04
N TYR A 96 7.11 11.20 -25.83
CA TYR A 96 6.01 12.02 -25.30
C TYR A 96 6.35 12.51 -23.89
N PRO A 97 7.19 13.55 -23.77
CA PRO A 97 7.61 14.06 -22.47
C PRO A 97 6.41 14.59 -21.68
N ALA A 98 6.54 14.52 -20.36
CA ALA A 98 5.54 15.08 -19.45
C ALA A 98 5.28 16.56 -19.79
N GLY A 99 4.00 16.93 -19.77
CA GLY A 99 3.52 18.24 -20.20
C GLY A 99 2.60 18.17 -21.42
N LYS A 100 2.49 19.29 -22.11
CA LYS A 100 1.50 19.49 -23.18
C LYS A 100 1.74 18.53 -24.34
N SER A 101 0.74 17.70 -24.65
CA SER A 101 0.78 16.74 -25.76
C SER A 101 1.09 17.44 -27.09
N GLN A 102 2.08 16.92 -27.83
CA GLN A 102 2.49 17.44 -29.15
C GLN A 102 1.80 16.71 -30.32
N VAL A 103 1.10 15.61 -30.05
CA VAL A 103 0.49 14.74 -31.07
C VAL A 103 -1.03 14.83 -31.13
N HIS A 104 -1.68 15.21 -30.02
CA HIS A 104 -3.12 15.46 -30.00
C HIS A 104 -3.37 16.96 -30.13
N LEU A 105 -4.17 17.35 -31.12
CA LEU A 105 -4.51 18.75 -31.34
C LEU A 105 -5.36 19.26 -30.16
N PRO A 106 -4.95 20.35 -29.49
CA PRO A 106 -5.80 20.97 -28.48
C PRO A 106 -7.06 21.55 -29.14
N THR A 107 -8.15 21.60 -28.40
CA THR A 107 -9.28 22.47 -28.78
C THR A 107 -9.06 23.87 -28.20
N GLN A 108 -9.93 24.83 -28.53
CA GLN A 108 -9.82 26.19 -27.98
C GLN A 108 -9.93 26.25 -26.44
N SER A 109 -10.51 25.25 -25.78
CA SER A 109 -10.82 25.30 -24.34
C SER A 109 -10.23 24.18 -23.49
N LEU A 110 -9.66 23.12 -24.08
CA LEU A 110 -9.10 21.98 -23.33
C LEU A 110 -7.78 21.50 -23.93
N GLY A 111 -6.78 21.37 -23.06
CA GLY A 111 -5.49 20.74 -23.37
C GLY A 111 -5.49 19.25 -23.00
N VAL A 112 -4.62 18.49 -23.65
CA VAL A 112 -4.25 17.13 -23.24
C VAL A 112 -2.81 17.19 -22.74
N GLU A 113 -2.60 16.77 -21.51
CA GLU A 113 -1.28 16.73 -20.88
C GLU A 113 -0.94 15.27 -20.55
N PHE A 114 0.29 14.89 -20.83
CA PHE A 114 0.86 13.65 -20.32
C PHE A 114 1.48 13.96 -18.96
N VAL A 115 1.06 13.22 -17.93
CA VAL A 115 1.59 13.30 -16.56
C VAL A 115 2.41 12.07 -16.24
#